data_AF-A0A941B333-F1
#
_entry.id   AF-A0A941B333-F1
#
_cell.length_a   1.000
_cell.length_b   1.000
_cell.length_c   1.000
_cell.angle_alpha   90.00
_cell.angle_beta   90.00
_cell.angle_gamma   90.00
#
_symmetry.space_group_name_H-M   'P 1'
#
loop_
_entity.id
_entity.type
_entity.pdbx_description
1 polymer ?
#
loop_
_entity_poly.entity_id
_entity_poly.type
_entity_poly.pdbx_seq_one_letter_code
_entity_poly.pdbx_strand_id
1 'polypeptide(L)'
;MKKLVLILLVLFLAVSCKKELVKEPKGLLDREKMVNIMYDLSVLEAVRYQNPLSVDSMDTNPTKFILRKYKVDSVQFSQSNKYYAANYETYKDMFDEINARLEKQKKVLDSLVKIEDKKAAKKSKTKIDDKEGGKKTQDLINADASKEKMELR
;
A
#
# COMPACT_ATOMS: atom_id res chain seq x y z
N MET A 1 27.61 2.82 57.99
CA MET A 1 27.62 1.60 57.14
C MET A 1 26.40 1.48 56.22
N LYS A 2 25.16 1.65 56.71
CA LYS A 2 23.93 1.55 55.89
C LYS A 2 23.84 2.54 54.70
N LYS A 3 24.36 3.77 54.88
CA LYS A 3 24.39 4.81 53.84
C LYS A 3 25.36 4.49 52.69
N LEU A 4 26.50 3.84 53.00
CA LEU A 4 27.48 3.41 51.99
C LEU A 4 26.96 2.25 51.14
N VAL A 5 26.25 1.29 51.76
CA VAL A 5 25.61 0.18 51.05
C VAL A 5 24.54 0.69 50.08
N LEU A 6 23.76 1.70 50.47
CA LEU A 6 22.78 2.35 49.59
C LEU A 6 23.45 3.05 48.39
N ILE A 7 24.57 3.75 48.60
CA ILE A 7 25.31 4.41 47.52
C ILE A 7 25.92 3.38 46.56
N LEU A 8 26.48 2.28 47.08
CA LEU A 8 27.02 1.18 46.28
C LEU A 8 25.92 0.47 45.47
N LEU A 9 24.72 0.31 46.03
CA LEU A 9 23.56 -0.25 45.34
C LEU A 9 23.08 0.67 44.20
N VAL A 10 22.99 1.97 44.44
CA VAL A 10 22.62 2.97 43.42
C VAL A 10 23.67 3.02 42.30
N LEU A 11 24.96 2.94 42.65
CA LEU A 11 26.04 2.89 41.67
C LEU A 11 26.02 1.58 40.86
N PHE A 12 25.68 0.45 41.48
CA PHE A 12 25.53 -0.84 40.80
C PHE A 12 24.33 -0.85 39.84
N LEU A 13 23.22 -0.18 40.19
CA LEU A 13 22.07 0.02 39.31
C LEU A 13 22.37 0.98 38.13
N ALA A 14 23.28 1.95 38.32
CA ALA A 14 23.71 2.85 37.25
C ALA A 14 24.65 2.18 36.23
N VAL A 15 25.29 1.06 36.58
CA VAL A 15 26.05 0.20 35.67
C VAL A 15 25.13 -0.89 35.07
N SER A 16 23.89 -0.52 34.72
CA SER A 16 23.09 -1.31 33.78
C SER A 16 23.77 -1.22 32.42
N CYS A 17 24.74 -2.11 32.26
CA CYS A 17 25.62 -2.23 31.14
C CYS A 17 24.80 -2.28 29.84
N LYS A 18 25.11 -1.38 28.89
CA LYS A 18 24.67 -1.47 27.50
C LYS A 18 25.26 -2.73 26.89
N LYS A 19 24.74 -3.90 27.27
CA LYS A 19 25.02 -5.14 26.57
C LYS A 19 24.33 -5.01 25.23
N GLU A 20 25.06 -5.25 24.15
CA GLU A 20 24.46 -5.53 22.85
C GLU A 20 23.44 -6.66 23.06
N LEU A 21 22.16 -6.30 23.07
CA LEU A 21 21.08 -7.20 23.48
C LEU A 21 20.96 -8.38 22.51
N VAL A 22 21.44 -8.21 21.28
CA VAL A 22 21.40 -9.20 20.21
C VAL A 22 22.72 -9.16 19.44
N LYS A 23 23.37 -10.32 19.33
CA LYS A 23 24.57 -10.49 18.50
C LYS A 23 24.20 -10.46 17.01
N GLU A 24 25.11 -9.95 16.19
CA GLU A 24 24.96 -9.95 14.74
C GLU A 24 24.87 -11.40 14.18
N PRO A 25 23.82 -11.75 13.43
CA PRO A 25 23.70 -13.07 12.82
C PRO A 25 24.60 -13.20 11.60
N LYS A 26 25.17 -14.39 11.36
CA LYS A 26 26.07 -14.65 10.20
C LYS A 26 25.45 -14.36 8.82
N GLY A 27 24.12 -14.39 8.74
CA GLY A 27 23.36 -14.13 7.51
C GLY A 27 22.55 -12.83 7.58
N LEU A 28 23.03 -11.81 8.29
CA LEU A 28 22.34 -10.53 8.40
C LEU A 28 21.96 -10.00 7.01
N LEU A 29 20.68 -9.69 6.83
CA LEU A 29 20.20 -9.01 5.63
C LEU A 29 20.64 -7.56 5.67
N ASP A 30 21.16 -7.03 4.56
CA ASP A 30 21.43 -5.60 4.44
C ASP A 30 20.19 -4.76 4.78
N ARG A 31 20.41 -3.62 5.42
CA ARG A 31 19.33 -2.72 5.87
C ARG A 31 18.38 -2.38 4.72
N GLU A 32 18.92 -2.03 3.55
CA GLU A 32 18.13 -1.69 2.36
C GLU A 32 17.30 -2.89 1.87
N LYS A 33 17.88 -4.09 1.85
CA LYS A 33 17.16 -5.31 1.49
C LYS A 33 16.04 -5.59 2.48
N MET A 34 16.26 -5.37 3.77
CA MET A 34 15.26 -5.51 4.81
C MET A 34 14.12 -4.49 4.65
N VAL A 35 14.44 -3.21 4.42
CA VAL A 35 13.44 -2.16 4.14
C VAL A 35 12.57 -2.53 2.94
N ASN A 36 13.16 -3.04 1.86
CA ASN A 36 12.41 -3.47 0.68
C ASN A 36 11.48 -4.66 0.96
N ILE A 37 11.94 -5.66 1.72
CA ILE A 37 11.12 -6.80 2.14
C ILE A 37 9.95 -6.32 3.00
N MET A 38 10.22 -5.49 4.01
CA MET A 38 9.21 -4.98 4.92
C MET A 38 8.18 -4.10 4.20
N TYR A 39 8.61 -3.25 3.26
CA TYR A 39 7.71 -2.48 2.41
C TYR A 39 6.74 -3.38 1.62
N ASP A 40 7.26 -4.41 0.94
CA ASP A 40 6.42 -5.32 0.15
C ASP A 40 5.47 -6.13 1.05
N LEU A 41 5.91 -6.53 2.24
CA LEU A 41 5.05 -7.17 3.24
C LEU A 41 3.94 -6.22 3.72
N SER A 42 4.23 -4.94 3.93
CA SER A 42 3.22 -3.94 4.31
C SER A 42 2.18 -3.73 3.21
N VAL A 43 2.60 -3.67 1.94
CA VAL A 43 1.68 -3.57 0.80
C VAL A 43 0.82 -4.82 0.71
N LEU A 44 1.41 -6.01 0.85
CA LEU A 44 0.69 -7.27 0.82
C LEU A 44 -0.36 -7.36 1.93
N GLU A 45 -0.01 -6.92 3.14
CA GLU A 45 -0.92 -6.90 4.28
C GLU A 45 -2.10 -5.94 4.04
N ALA A 46 -1.84 -4.77 3.45
CA ALA A 46 -2.90 -3.83 3.09
C ALA A 46 -3.87 -4.42 2.05
N VAL A 47 -3.36 -5.17 1.05
CA VAL A 47 -4.19 -5.88 0.07
C VAL A 47 -5.03 -6.96 0.74
N ARG A 48 -4.43 -7.76 1.64
CA ARG A 48 -5.14 -8.79 2.42
C ARG A 48 -6.25 -8.18 3.26
N TYR A 49 -5.96 -7.06 3.92
CA TYR A 49 -6.94 -6.37 4.76
C TYR A 49 -8.14 -5.86 3.95
N GLN A 50 -7.92 -5.35 2.73
CA GLN A 50 -9.00 -4.86 1.87
C GLN A 50 -9.81 -5.99 1.22
N ASN A 51 -9.19 -7.14 0.90
CA ASN A 51 -9.84 -8.23 0.15
C ASN A 51 -9.55 -9.62 0.75
N PRO A 52 -10.02 -9.91 1.98
CA PRO A 52 -9.66 -11.15 2.69
C PRO A 52 -10.05 -12.42 1.93
N LEU A 53 -11.22 -12.43 1.28
CA LEU A 53 -11.75 -13.59 0.54
C LEU A 53 -10.94 -13.94 -0.71
N SER A 54 -10.21 -12.97 -1.29
CA SER A 54 -9.43 -13.18 -2.52
C SER A 54 -8.08 -13.84 -2.25
N VAL A 55 -7.54 -13.73 -1.03
CA VAL A 55 -6.19 -14.21 -0.71
C VAL A 55 -6.23 -15.58 -0.03
N ASP A 56 -7.30 -15.92 0.68
CA ASP A 56 -7.44 -17.24 1.31
C ASP A 56 -7.77 -18.36 0.30
N SER A 57 -8.22 -18.01 -0.91
CA SER A 57 -8.38 -18.98 -2.03
C SER A 57 -7.06 -19.29 -2.75
N MET A 58 -5.99 -18.54 -2.47
CA MET A 58 -4.64 -18.84 -2.94
C MET A 58 -3.93 -19.63 -1.86
N ASP A 59 -3.73 -20.94 -2.08
CA ASP A 59 -3.05 -21.91 -1.20
C ASP A 59 -1.53 -21.63 -0.99
N THR A 60 -1.15 -20.36 -1.10
CA THR A 60 0.23 -19.88 -1.05
C THR A 60 0.37 -18.89 0.09
N ASN A 61 1.11 -19.26 1.13
CA ASN A 61 1.52 -18.35 2.20
C ASN A 61 2.11 -17.05 1.57
N PRO A 62 1.42 -15.89 1.66
CA PRO A 62 1.82 -14.70 0.91
C PRO A 62 3.14 -14.10 1.42
N THR A 63 3.41 -14.21 2.72
CA THR A 63 4.70 -13.85 3.30
C THR A 63 5.82 -14.69 2.69
N LYS A 64 5.61 -16.00 2.51
CA LYS A 64 6.57 -16.90 1.85
C LYS A 64 6.82 -16.50 0.39
N PHE A 65 5.80 -16.00 -0.31
CA PHE A 65 5.95 -15.48 -1.67
C PHE A 65 6.91 -14.28 -1.72
N ILE A 66 6.74 -13.31 -0.80
CA ILE A 66 7.64 -12.15 -0.71
C ILE A 66 9.06 -12.59 -0.36
N LEU A 67 9.26 -13.45 0.64
CA LEU A 67 10.60 -13.90 1.01
C LEU A 67 11.31 -14.63 -0.15
N ARG A 68 10.57 -15.43 -0.94
CA ARG A 68 11.09 -16.06 -2.16
C ARG A 68 11.53 -15.04 -3.22
N LYS A 69 10.76 -13.96 -3.43
CA LYS A 69 11.11 -12.87 -4.36
C LYS A 69 12.49 -12.28 -4.05
N TYR A 70 12.82 -12.13 -2.77
CA TYR A 70 14.11 -11.58 -2.32
C TYR A 70 15.22 -12.64 -2.10
N LYS A 71 14.94 -13.92 -2.40
CA LYS A 71 15.84 -15.06 -2.14
C LYS A 71 16.31 -15.08 -0.68
N VAL A 72 15.36 -14.91 0.25
CA VAL A 72 15.60 -14.89 1.69
C VAL A 72 14.88 -16.04 2.35
N ASP A 73 15.56 -16.70 3.28
CA ASP A 73 14.96 -17.74 4.12
C ASP A 73 14.20 -17.13 5.31
N SER A 74 13.14 -17.79 5.78
CA SER A 74 12.34 -17.28 6.90
C SER A 74 13.14 -17.17 8.21
N VAL A 75 14.10 -18.06 8.43
CA VAL A 75 14.99 -18.01 9.59
C VAL A 75 15.94 -16.82 9.46
N GLN A 76 16.52 -16.62 8.28
CA GLN A 76 17.40 -15.48 7.99
C GLN A 76 16.69 -14.14 8.20
N PHE A 77 15.46 -14.02 7.69
CA PHE A 77 14.61 -12.84 7.90
C PHE A 77 14.31 -12.61 9.39
N SER A 78 13.86 -13.65 10.11
CA SER A 78 13.54 -13.55 11.54
C SER A 78 14.75 -13.13 12.39
N GLN A 79 15.91 -13.71 12.14
CA GLN A 79 17.16 -13.35 12.83
C GLN A 79 17.58 -11.91 12.54
N SER A 80 17.52 -11.49 11.27
CA SER A 80 17.86 -10.12 10.89
C SER A 80 16.86 -9.12 11.46
N ASN A 81 15.57 -9.46 11.50
CA ASN A 81 14.53 -8.63 12.09
C ASN A 81 14.76 -8.46 13.59
N LYS A 82 15.12 -9.53 14.30
CA LYS A 82 15.47 -9.48 15.72
C LYS A 82 16.71 -8.62 15.97
N TYR A 83 17.70 -8.67 15.08
CA TYR A 83 18.89 -7.83 15.17
C TYR A 83 18.56 -6.34 15.01
N TYR A 84 17.84 -5.97 13.95
CA TYR A 84 17.46 -4.57 13.74
C TYR A 84 16.52 -4.04 14.82
N ALA A 85 15.55 -4.85 15.26
CA ALA A 85 14.62 -4.46 16.32
C ALA A 85 15.28 -4.29 17.71
N ALA A 86 16.52 -4.76 17.89
CA ALA A 86 17.27 -4.55 19.13
C ALA A 86 17.74 -3.09 19.29
N ASN A 87 17.89 -2.35 18.19
CA ASN A 87 18.19 -0.91 18.19
C ASN A 87 16.94 -0.13 17.77
N TYR A 88 16.28 0.51 18.74
CA TYR A 88 15.05 1.26 18.49
C TYR A 88 15.21 2.36 17.44
N GLU A 89 16.29 3.16 17.50
CA GLU A 89 16.52 4.27 16.56
C GLU A 89 16.67 3.75 15.13
N THR A 90 17.51 2.74 14.93
CA THR A 90 17.72 2.13 13.61
C THR A 90 16.42 1.52 13.06
N TYR A 91 15.68 0.81 13.90
CA TYR A 91 14.45 0.17 13.49
C TYR A 91 13.36 1.20 13.16
N LYS A 92 13.26 2.27 13.96
CA LYS A 92 12.39 3.41 13.68
C LYS A 92 12.73 4.05 12.33
N ASP A 93 14.00 4.33 12.05
CA ASP A 93 14.41 4.95 10.80
C ASP A 93 14.04 4.09 9.58
N MET A 94 14.12 2.76 9.70
CA MET A 94 13.65 1.85 8.65
C MET A 94 12.15 1.98 8.41
N PHE A 95 11.34 2.05 9.47
CA PHE A 95 9.89 2.26 9.33
C PHE A 95 9.53 3.64 8.79
N ASP A 96 10.24 4.69 9.20
CA ASP A 96 10.02 6.03 8.68
C ASP A 96 10.30 6.09 7.17
N GLU A 97 11.34 5.38 6.70
CA GLU A 97 11.64 5.23 5.27
C GLU A 97 10.53 4.47 4.50
N ILE A 98 10.04 3.36 5.06
CA ILE A 98 8.92 2.60 4.50
C ILE A 98 7.67 3.48 4.40
N ASN A 99 7.34 4.21 5.45
CA ASN A 99 6.19 5.10 5.51
C ASN A 99 6.32 6.25 4.51
N ALA A 100 7.50 6.86 4.39
CA ALA A 100 7.75 7.91 3.40
C ALA A 100 7.56 7.40 1.97
N ARG A 101 8.02 6.18 1.68
CA ARG A 101 7.82 5.53 0.38
C ARG A 101 6.33 5.26 0.11
N LEU A 102 5.60 4.73 1.09
CA LEU A 102 4.15 4.49 0.97
C LEU A 102 3.37 5.79 0.72
N GLU A 103 3.66 6.84 1.48
CA GLU A 103 2.99 8.13 1.33
C GLU A 103 3.26 8.76 -0.03
N LYS A 104 4.50 8.64 -0.54
CA LYS A 104 4.85 9.09 -1.89
C LYS A 104 4.03 8.34 -2.95
N GLN A 105 3.93 7.01 -2.85
CA GLN A 105 3.17 6.19 -3.80
C GLN A 105 1.67 6.50 -3.73
N LYS A 106 1.12 6.68 -2.53
CA LYS A 106 -0.27 7.08 -2.33
C LYS A 106 -0.61 8.39 -3.02
N LYS A 107 0.21 9.44 -2.83
CA LYS A 107 0.00 10.75 -3.48
C LYS A 107 0.00 10.66 -5.01
N VAL A 108 0.89 9.85 -5.58
CA VAL A 108 0.94 9.60 -7.02
C VAL A 108 -0.36 8.95 -7.47
N LEU A 109 -0.81 7.89 -6.79
CA LEU A 109 -2.01 7.15 -7.14
C LEU A 109 -3.28 8.01 -7.01
N ASP A 110 -3.42 8.75 -5.92
CA ASP A 110 -4.53 9.68 -5.70
C ASP A 110 -4.62 10.76 -6.79
N SER A 111 -3.47 11.22 -7.29
CA SER A 111 -3.41 12.19 -8.37
C SER A 111 -3.84 11.58 -9.71
N LEU A 112 -3.45 10.34 -9.98
CA LEU A 112 -3.86 9.61 -11.18
C LEU A 112 -5.37 9.34 -11.20
N VAL A 113 -5.93 8.85 -10.08
CA VAL A 113 -7.37 8.63 -9.94
C VAL A 113 -8.17 9.91 -10.20
N LYS A 114 -7.75 11.04 -9.62
CA LYS A 114 -8.39 12.35 -9.89
C LYS A 114 -8.33 12.76 -11.36
N ILE A 115 -7.27 12.42 -12.09
CA ILE A 115 -7.15 12.71 -13.51
C ILE A 115 -8.11 11.81 -14.32
N GLU A 116 -8.19 10.54 -13.97
CA GLU A 116 -9.10 9.57 -14.59
C GLU A 116 -10.57 9.95 -14.37
N ASP A 117 -10.94 10.31 -13.15
CA ASP A 117 -12.30 10.77 -12.82
C ASP A 117 -12.68 12.03 -13.61
N LYS A 118 -11.76 13.00 -13.71
CA LYS A 118 -11.96 14.22 -14.51
C LYS A 118 -12.09 13.90 -16.01
N LYS A 119 -11.33 12.94 -16.52
CA LYS A 119 -11.42 12.50 -17.92
C LYS A 119 -12.74 11.76 -18.17
N ALA A 120 -13.18 10.91 -17.25
CA ALA A 120 -14.47 10.22 -17.31
C ALA A 120 -15.64 11.21 -17.26
N ALA A 121 -15.59 12.21 -16.37
CA ALA A 121 -16.60 13.26 -16.27
C ALA A 121 -16.64 14.19 -17.50
N LYS A 122 -15.50 14.47 -18.14
CA LYS A 122 -15.48 15.21 -19.41
C LYS A 122 -16.07 14.39 -20.56
N LYS A 123 -15.77 13.09 -20.64
CA LYS A 123 -16.35 12.19 -21.64
C LYS A 123 -17.87 12.01 -21.47
N SER A 124 -18.42 12.10 -20.27
CA SER A 124 -19.88 12.03 -20.07
C SER A 124 -20.57 13.34 -20.47
N LYS A 125 -19.94 14.51 -20.26
CA LYS A 125 -20.48 15.81 -20.69
C LYS A 125 -20.49 16.00 -22.21
N THR A 126 -19.43 15.58 -22.92
CA THR A 126 -19.39 15.67 -24.39
C THR A 126 -20.45 14.80 -25.09
N LYS A 127 -20.95 13.73 -24.44
CA LYS A 127 -22.07 12.92 -24.99
C LYS A 127 -23.46 13.53 -24.79
N ILE A 128 -23.59 14.59 -24.00
CA ILE A 128 -24.87 15.25 -23.71
C ILE A 128 -25.11 16.41 -24.68
N ASP A 129 -24.06 17.12 -25.11
CA ASP A 129 -24.19 18.26 -26.02
C ASP A 129 -24.51 17.87 -27.49
N ASP A 130 -24.27 16.62 -27.90
CA ASP A 130 -24.67 16.12 -29.23
C ASP A 130 -26.17 15.76 -29.34
N LYS A 131 -26.96 15.85 -28.25
CA LYS A 131 -28.38 15.47 -28.24
C LYS A 131 -29.38 16.62 -28.39
N GLU A 132 -28.95 17.88 -28.48
CA GLU A 132 -29.88 19.00 -28.73
C GLU A 132 -30.11 19.32 -30.22
N GLY A 133 -29.30 18.79 -31.14
CA GLY A 133 -29.52 18.95 -32.59
C GLY A 133 -30.60 18.03 -33.19
N GLY A 134 -31.02 16.98 -32.47
CA GLY A 134 -31.87 15.91 -33.01
C GLY A 134 -33.39 16.17 -32.97
N LYS A 135 -33.86 17.23 -32.31
CA LYS A 135 -35.30 17.41 -32.06
C LYS A 135 -36.09 18.05 -33.22
N LYS A 136 -35.44 18.57 -34.26
CA LYS A 136 -36.12 19.23 -35.40
C LYS A 136 -36.36 18.35 -36.62
N THR A 137 -35.78 17.15 -36.69
CA THR A 137 -35.90 16.29 -37.87
C THR A 137 -37.03 15.25 -37.75
N GLN A 138 -37.42 14.86 -36.53
CA GLN A 138 -38.46 13.85 -36.34
C GLN A 138 -39.88 14.35 -36.66
N ASP A 139 -40.14 15.66 -36.53
CA ASP A 139 -41.48 16.22 -36.73
C ASP A 139 -41.83 16.42 -38.22
N LEU A 140 -40.84 16.57 -39.09
CA LEU A 140 -41.05 16.73 -40.54
C LEU A 140 -41.28 15.39 -41.26
N ILE A 141 -40.69 14.30 -40.75
CA ILE A 141 -40.83 12.95 -41.35
C ILE A 141 -42.21 12.35 -41.05
N ASN A 142 -42.79 12.66 -39.88
CA ASN A 142 -44.09 12.14 -39.48
C ASN A 142 -45.28 12.89 -40.11
N ALA A 143 -45.07 14.11 -40.64
CA ALA A 143 -46.09 14.83 -41.38
C ALA A 143 -46.30 14.27 -42.80
N ASP A 144 -45.22 13.83 -43.46
CA ASP A 144 -45.28 13.30 -44.83
C ASP A 144 -45.88 11.88 -44.90
N ALA A 145 -45.60 11.02 -43.91
CA ALA A 145 -46.15 9.67 -43.86
C ALA A 145 -47.69 9.61 -43.64
N SER A 146 -48.30 10.72 -43.21
CA SER A 146 -49.76 10.82 -43.04
C SER A 146 -50.50 11.21 -44.32
N LYS A 147 -49.81 11.83 -45.29
CA LYS A 147 -50.42 12.25 -46.57
C LYS A 147 -50.46 11.11 -47.60
N GLU A 148 -49.47 10.21 -47.58
CA GLU A 148 -49.42 9.09 -48.53
C GLU A 148 -50.45 7.98 -48.24
N LYS A 149 -50.95 7.88 -47.00
CA LYS A 149 -52.00 6.91 -46.63
C LYS A 149 -53.44 7.37 -46.92
N MET A 150 -53.65 8.57 -47.45
CA MET A 150 -54.99 9.09 -47.79
C MET A 150 -55.30 9.09 -49.30
N GLU A 151 -54.33 8.81 -50.17
CA GLU A 151 -54.48 8.81 -51.65
C GLU A 151 -54.65 7.41 -52.26
N LEU A 152 -54.87 6.36 -51.45
CA LEU A 152 -55.05 4.97 -51.91
C LEU A 152 -56.42 4.38 -51.49
N ARG A 153 -57.46 5.23 -51.47
CA ARG A 153 -58.87 4.82 -51.44
C ARG A 153 -59.58 5.20 -52.72
#